data_AF-A0A7R9ZVV3-F1
#
_entry.id   AF-A0A7R9ZVV3-F1
#
_cell.length_a   1.000
_cell.length_b   1.000
_cell.length_c   1.000
_cell.angle_alpha   90.00
_cell.angle_beta   90.00
_cell.angle_gamma   90.00
#
_symmetry.space_group_name_H-M   'P 1'
#
loop_
_entity.id
_entity.type
_entity.pdbx_description
1 polymer ?
#
loop_
_entity_poly.entity_id
_entity_poly.type
_entity_poly.pdbx_seq_one_letter_code
_entity_poly.pdbx_strand_id
1 'polypeptide(L)'
;QPEWISDVRDFPFVEHPGEARLEKALQMLYHLGALSDPTSSKLTEQGMEMARMSTQPRVSSILFEAQRLGVLDLASVAVGMTQLTGLLFRRGRTDEEKKHALKSRAVFSERLPALGDVGAAVAVWLDARSVEDKRALKSWCNQHAVGFQA
;
A
#
# COMPACT_ATOMS: atom_id res chain seq x y z
N GLN A 1 -16.97 17.05 -27.94
CA GLN A 1 -15.65 16.55 -27.52
C GLN A 1 -15.61 16.76 -26.03
N PRO A 2 -15.33 15.75 -25.17
CA PRO A 2 -15.16 16.05 -23.75
C PRO A 2 -13.97 17.02 -23.64
N GLU A 3 -14.20 18.20 -23.07
CA GLU A 3 -13.14 19.14 -22.77
C GLU A 3 -12.20 18.45 -21.79
N TRP A 4 -11.00 18.11 -22.25
CA TRP A 4 -9.94 17.62 -21.39
C TRP A 4 -9.57 18.77 -20.46
N ILE A 5 -9.53 18.48 -19.16
CA ILE A 5 -9.24 19.48 -18.14
C ILE A 5 -7.75 19.84 -18.26
N SER A 6 -7.45 21.07 -18.67
CA SER A 6 -6.08 21.57 -18.78
C SER A 6 -5.49 21.96 -17.44
N ASP A 7 -6.30 22.52 -16.55
CA ASP A 7 -5.97 22.79 -15.16
C ASP A 7 -7.09 22.33 -14.23
N VAL A 8 -6.74 21.53 -13.22
CA VAL A 8 -7.69 21.05 -12.21
C VAL A 8 -8.30 22.20 -11.40
N ARG A 9 -7.64 23.36 -11.35
CA ARG A 9 -8.17 24.58 -10.70
C ARG A 9 -9.39 25.15 -11.42
N ASP A 10 -9.46 24.95 -12.73
CA ASP A 10 -10.61 25.37 -13.55
C ASP A 10 -11.73 24.33 -13.56
N PHE A 11 -11.55 23.21 -12.84
CA PHE A 11 -12.54 22.15 -12.81
C PHE A 11 -13.83 22.62 -12.10
N PRO A 12 -15.02 22.44 -12.72
CA PRO A 12 -16.28 22.89 -12.14
C PRO A 12 -16.75 21.92 -11.04
N PHE A 13 -16.08 21.94 -9.89
CA PHE A 13 -16.48 21.17 -8.71
C PHE A 13 -17.90 21.57 -8.26
N VAL A 14 -18.73 20.58 -7.91
CA VAL A 14 -20.03 20.84 -7.25
C VAL A 14 -19.81 21.53 -5.89
N GLU A 15 -18.81 21.05 -5.15
CA GLU A 15 -18.30 21.68 -3.93
C GLU A 15 -16.78 21.77 -4.04
N HIS A 16 -16.25 23.00 -4.03
CA HIS A 16 -14.82 23.22 -4.20
C HIS A 16 -14.03 22.64 -3.01
N PRO A 17 -12.99 21.82 -3.24
CA PRO A 17 -12.24 21.15 -2.16
C PRO A 17 -11.42 22.12 -1.29
N GLY A 18 -11.27 23.37 -1.73
CA GLY A 18 -10.48 24.43 -1.09
C GLY A 18 -9.08 24.54 -1.69
N GLU A 19 -8.67 25.78 -2.01
CA GLU A 19 -7.40 26.09 -2.70
C GLU A 19 -6.18 25.45 -2.03
N ALA A 20 -6.07 25.59 -0.70
CA ALA A 20 -4.94 25.06 0.04
C ALA A 20 -4.81 23.53 -0.05
N ARG A 21 -5.93 22.80 -0.17
CA ARG A 21 -5.90 21.34 -0.34
C ARG A 21 -5.50 20.97 -1.77
N LEU A 22 -6.00 21.70 -2.75
CA LEU A 22 -5.68 21.50 -4.16
C LEU A 22 -4.19 21.72 -4.42
N GLU A 23 -3.64 22.84 -3.92
CA GLU A 23 -2.23 23.17 -4.05
C GLU A 23 -1.34 22.12 -3.36
N LYS A 24 -1.73 21.65 -2.18
CA LYS A 24 -1.00 20.57 -1.49
C LYS A 24 -1.02 19.26 -2.29
N ALA A 25 -2.12 18.95 -2.97
CA ALA A 25 -2.24 17.76 -3.80
C ALA A 25 -1.37 17.86 -5.07
N LEU A 26 -1.38 19.02 -5.74
CA LEU A 26 -0.51 19.30 -6.90
C LEU A 26 0.97 19.22 -6.51
N GLN A 27 1.37 19.88 -5.41
CA GLN A 27 2.74 19.80 -4.90
C GLN A 27 3.17 18.37 -4.61
N MET A 28 2.29 17.55 -4.04
CA MET A 28 2.56 16.14 -3.78
C MET A 28 2.75 15.35 -5.10
N LEU A 29 1.89 15.57 -6.08
CA LEU A 29 2.00 14.90 -7.39
C LEU A 29 3.28 15.31 -8.12
N TYR A 30 3.68 16.58 -8.04
CA TYR A 30 4.96 17.06 -8.53
C TYR A 30 6.14 16.32 -7.85
N HIS A 31 6.15 16.22 -6.52
CA HIS A 31 7.21 15.50 -5.80
C HIS A 31 7.30 14.00 -6.15
N LEU A 32 6.19 13.38 -6.54
CA LEU A 32 6.17 11.99 -6.99
C LEU A 32 6.65 11.83 -8.45
N GLY A 33 6.92 12.94 -9.15
CA GLY A 33 7.29 12.97 -10.57
C GLY A 33 6.10 12.85 -11.51
N ALA A 34 4.86 12.98 -11.02
CA ALA A 34 3.66 12.87 -11.84
C ALA A 34 3.38 14.14 -12.67
N LEU A 35 3.81 15.31 -12.19
CA LEU A 35 3.65 16.61 -12.84
C LEU A 35 5.01 17.20 -13.19
N SER A 36 5.08 17.98 -14.28
CA SER A 36 6.32 18.64 -14.69
C SER A 36 6.69 19.86 -13.86
N ASP A 37 5.69 20.51 -13.25
CA ASP A 37 5.84 21.73 -12.46
C ASP A 37 4.73 21.76 -11.38
N PRO A 38 4.98 22.24 -10.15
CA PRO A 38 3.98 22.26 -9.08
C PRO A 38 2.79 23.20 -9.36
N THR A 39 2.99 24.22 -10.19
CA THR A 39 1.95 25.17 -10.59
C THR A 39 1.16 24.72 -11.82
N SER A 40 1.58 23.65 -12.49
CA SER A 40 0.94 23.12 -13.69
C SER A 40 0.23 21.80 -13.44
N SER A 41 -0.94 21.62 -14.04
CA SER A 41 -1.65 20.33 -14.08
C SER A 41 -1.15 19.38 -15.19
N LYS A 42 -0.03 19.70 -15.86
CA LYS A 42 0.51 18.90 -16.96
C LYS A 42 1.22 17.64 -16.44
N LEU A 43 0.71 16.48 -16.85
CA LEU A 43 1.30 15.18 -16.54
C LEU A 43 2.64 14.97 -17.27
N THR A 44 3.57 14.30 -16.59
CA THR A 44 4.75 13.68 -17.21
C THR A 44 4.38 12.34 -17.84
N GLU A 45 5.32 11.70 -18.56
CA GLU A 45 5.14 10.32 -19.03
C GLU A 45 4.90 9.35 -17.86
N GLN A 46 5.70 9.46 -16.80
CA GLN A 46 5.51 8.69 -15.57
C GLN A 46 4.15 9.00 -14.91
N GLY A 47 3.71 10.25 -14.91
CA GLY A 47 2.38 10.64 -14.39
C GLY A 47 1.24 10.02 -15.19
N MET A 48 1.39 9.90 -16.51
CA MET A 48 0.42 9.20 -17.35
C MET A 48 0.39 7.70 -17.03
N GLU A 49 1.54 7.06 -16.83
CA GLU A 49 1.59 5.66 -16.43
C GLU A 49 1.04 5.45 -15.00
N MET A 50 1.32 6.35 -14.06
CA MET A 50 0.71 6.32 -12.72
C MET A 50 -0.82 6.30 -12.80
N ALA A 51 -1.41 7.16 -13.65
CA ALA A 51 -2.85 7.24 -13.83
C ALA A 51 -3.46 5.94 -14.39
N ARG A 52 -2.69 5.16 -15.17
CA ARG A 52 -3.14 3.86 -15.71
C ARG A 52 -3.15 2.73 -14.67
N MET A 53 -2.28 2.79 -13.65
CA MET A 53 -2.12 1.71 -12.67
C MET A 53 -3.32 1.53 -11.71
N SER A 54 -4.29 2.45 -11.69
CA SER A 54 -5.46 2.41 -10.79
C SER A 54 -5.14 2.29 -9.28
N THR A 55 -3.89 2.53 -8.89
CA THR A 55 -3.42 2.59 -7.51
C THR A 55 -3.29 4.04 -7.04
N GLN A 56 -3.09 4.24 -5.74
CA GLN A 56 -2.74 5.56 -5.22
C GLN A 56 -1.40 6.03 -5.84
N PRO A 57 -1.22 7.31 -6.19
CA PRO A 57 0.01 7.81 -6.83
C PRO A 57 1.30 7.46 -6.07
N ARG A 58 1.25 7.49 -4.73
CA ARG A 58 2.37 7.07 -3.87
C ARG A 58 2.78 5.62 -4.10
N VAL A 59 1.81 4.73 -4.25
CA VAL A 59 2.05 3.31 -4.52
C VAL A 59 2.66 3.13 -5.90
N SER A 60 2.11 3.79 -6.92
CA SER A 60 2.68 3.74 -8.28
C SER A 60 4.13 4.20 -8.29
N SER A 61 4.45 5.29 -7.59
CA SER A 61 5.81 5.81 -7.45
C SER A 61 6.77 4.80 -6.77
N ILE A 62 6.32 4.11 -5.71
CA ILE A 62 7.09 3.03 -5.07
C ILE A 62 7.38 1.90 -6.07
N LEU A 63 6.39 1.49 -6.87
CA LEU A 63 6.54 0.39 -7.82
C LEU A 63 7.46 0.76 -9.00
N PHE A 64 7.38 2.00 -9.51
CA PHE A 64 8.31 2.48 -10.54
C PHE A 64 9.76 2.51 -10.03
N GLU A 65 9.98 3.01 -8.81
CA GLU A 65 11.32 3.03 -8.23
C GLU A 65 11.82 1.61 -7.93
N ALA A 66 10.96 0.72 -7.44
CA ALA A 66 11.30 -0.68 -7.24
C ALA A 66 11.67 -1.39 -8.54
N GLN A 67 11.00 -1.06 -9.66
CA GLN A 67 11.37 -1.55 -10.98
C GLN A 67 12.76 -1.06 -11.40
N ARG A 68 13.05 0.24 -11.19
CA ARG A 68 14.38 0.83 -11.47
C ARG A 68 15.49 0.18 -10.65
N LEU A 69 15.21 -0.18 -9.40
CA LEU A 69 16.15 -0.83 -8.47
C LEU A 69 16.21 -2.36 -8.62
N GLY A 70 15.38 -2.96 -9.49
CA GLY A 70 15.36 -4.42 -9.71
C GLY A 70 14.74 -5.23 -8.55
N VAL A 71 13.90 -4.61 -7.72
CA VAL A 71 13.26 -5.22 -6.53
C VAL A 71 11.72 -5.21 -6.61
N LEU A 72 11.18 -5.14 -7.82
CA LEU A 72 9.74 -4.99 -8.08
C LEU A 72 8.91 -6.09 -7.41
N ASP A 73 9.35 -7.35 -7.44
CA ASP A 73 8.60 -8.48 -6.87
C ASP A 73 8.38 -8.31 -5.37
N LEU A 74 9.45 -7.99 -4.63
CA LEU A 74 9.38 -7.78 -3.19
C LEU A 74 8.57 -6.53 -2.84
N ALA A 75 8.75 -5.45 -3.59
CA ALA A 75 7.99 -4.21 -3.38
C ALA A 75 6.50 -4.40 -3.65
N SER A 76 6.12 -5.20 -4.65
CA SER A 76 4.73 -5.52 -4.97
C SER A 76 4.07 -6.29 -3.83
N VAL A 77 4.77 -7.26 -3.26
CA VAL A 77 4.32 -7.98 -2.05
C VAL A 77 4.18 -7.02 -0.88
N ALA A 78 5.20 -6.21 -0.60
CA ALA A 78 5.18 -5.26 0.52
C ALA A 78 4.00 -4.30 0.42
N VAL A 79 3.78 -3.68 -0.75
CA VAL A 79 2.65 -2.80 -1.02
C VAL A 79 1.32 -3.54 -0.82
N GLY A 80 1.16 -4.72 -1.42
CA GLY A 80 -0.07 -5.51 -1.29
C GLY A 80 -0.38 -5.84 0.17
N MET A 81 0.62 -6.30 0.91
CA MET A 81 0.48 -6.63 2.34
C MET A 81 0.15 -5.39 3.19
N THR A 82 0.70 -4.22 2.88
CA THR A 82 0.39 -3.00 3.64
C THR A 82 -1.06 -2.55 3.53
N GLN A 83 -1.73 -2.82 2.41
CA GLN A 83 -3.15 -2.55 2.23
C GLN A 83 -4.04 -3.41 3.15
N LEU A 84 -3.50 -4.53 3.64
CA LEU A 84 -4.20 -5.52 4.45
C LEU A 84 -3.85 -5.44 5.95
N THR A 85 -2.93 -4.55 6.35
CA THR A 85 -2.35 -4.51 7.71
C THR A 85 -3.40 -4.51 8.83
N GLY A 86 -4.55 -3.84 8.64
CA GLY A 86 -5.64 -3.80 9.62
C GLY A 86 -6.37 -5.12 9.83
N LEU A 87 -6.32 -6.03 8.85
CA LEU A 87 -6.98 -7.34 8.85
C LEU A 87 -5.97 -8.50 9.03
N LEU A 88 -4.68 -8.21 8.87
CA LEU A 88 -3.62 -9.21 8.87
C LEU A 88 -3.56 -10.01 10.17
N PHE A 89 -3.60 -9.33 11.32
CA PHE A 89 -3.53 -9.96 12.64
C PHE A 89 -4.89 -9.92 13.35
N ARG A 90 -5.36 -11.08 13.80
CA ARG A 90 -6.58 -11.21 14.62
C ARG A 90 -6.29 -10.79 16.04
N ARG A 91 -7.15 -9.96 16.61
CA ARG A 91 -6.96 -9.39 17.96
C ARG A 91 -7.33 -10.34 19.11
N GLY A 92 -8.07 -11.42 18.85
CA GLY A 92 -8.64 -12.29 19.89
C GLY A 92 -9.82 -11.65 20.63
N ARG A 93 -10.67 -12.46 21.26
CA ARG A 93 -11.82 -12.02 22.06
C ARG A 93 -11.56 -12.20 23.55
N THR A 94 -10.95 -13.32 23.94
CA THR A 94 -10.55 -13.61 25.32
C THR A 94 -9.15 -13.08 25.62
N ASP A 95 -8.79 -12.95 26.91
CA ASP A 95 -7.46 -12.46 27.28
C ASP A 95 -6.34 -13.43 26.88
N GLU A 96 -6.59 -14.73 26.89
CA GLU A 96 -5.64 -15.72 26.39
C GLU A 96 -5.45 -15.62 24.88
N GLU A 97 -6.52 -15.40 24.11
CA GLU A 97 -6.43 -15.17 22.66
C GLU A 97 -5.67 -13.87 22.34
N LYS A 98 -5.87 -12.80 23.12
CA LYS A 98 -5.12 -11.55 22.96
C LYS A 98 -3.63 -11.73 23.22
N LYS A 99 -3.27 -12.43 24.31
CA LYS A 99 -1.86 -12.76 24.62
C LYS A 99 -1.23 -13.60 23.51
N HIS A 100 -1.95 -14.61 23.03
CA HIS A 100 -1.52 -15.46 21.91
C HIS A 100 -1.29 -14.66 20.62
N ALA A 101 -2.23 -13.77 20.28
CA ALA A 101 -2.12 -12.91 19.11
C ALA A 101 -0.93 -11.95 19.20
N LEU A 102 -0.72 -11.33 20.36
CA LEU A 102 0.41 -10.44 20.59
C LEU A 102 1.75 -11.18 20.44
N LYS A 103 1.87 -12.36 21.05
CA LYS A 103 3.05 -13.22 20.93
C LYS A 103 3.31 -13.62 19.48
N SER A 104 2.25 -14.03 18.75
CA SER A 104 2.37 -14.42 17.35
C SER A 104 2.83 -13.25 16.47
N ARG A 105 2.29 -12.04 16.67
CA ARG A 105 2.72 -10.84 15.94
C ARG A 105 4.18 -10.49 16.22
N ALA A 106 4.63 -10.60 17.47
CA ALA A 106 6.02 -10.30 17.86
C ALA A 106 7.02 -11.16 17.07
N VAL A 107 6.73 -12.45 16.88
CA VAL A 107 7.58 -13.36 16.08
C VAL A 107 7.79 -12.83 14.66
N PHE A 108 6.74 -12.30 14.00
CA PHE A 108 6.87 -11.74 12.65
C PHE A 108 7.60 -10.39 12.63
N SER A 109 7.36 -9.54 13.64
CA SER A 109 8.04 -8.25 13.78
C SER A 109 9.56 -8.38 13.94
N GLU A 110 10.03 -9.48 14.52
CA GLU A 110 11.46 -9.77 14.71
C GLU A 110 12.17 -10.28 13.44
N ARG A 111 11.44 -10.73 12.41
CA ARG A 111 12.06 -11.33 11.21
C ARG A 111 12.72 -10.31 10.28
N LEU A 112 12.10 -9.15 10.11
CA LEU A 112 12.58 -8.07 9.25
C LEU A 112 12.49 -6.73 10.00
N PRO A 113 13.26 -6.56 11.10
CA PRO A 113 13.07 -5.45 12.03
C PRO A 113 13.37 -4.08 11.40
N ALA A 114 14.27 -4.04 10.40
CA ALA A 114 14.59 -2.82 9.66
C ALA A 114 13.39 -2.24 8.87
N LEU A 115 12.37 -3.06 8.59
CA LEU A 115 11.18 -2.66 7.82
C LEU A 115 9.93 -2.44 8.69
N GLY A 116 10.05 -2.59 10.02
CA GLY A 116 8.94 -2.40 10.95
C GLY A 116 7.70 -3.24 10.61
N ASP A 117 6.52 -2.62 10.66
CA ASP A 117 5.24 -3.30 10.37
C ASP A 117 5.16 -3.83 8.92
N VAL A 118 5.82 -3.18 7.96
CA VAL A 118 5.92 -3.69 6.57
C VAL A 118 6.69 -5.01 6.57
N GLY A 119 7.79 -5.06 7.33
CA GLY A 119 8.60 -6.27 7.51
C GLY A 119 7.80 -7.42 8.11
N ALA A 120 7.03 -7.15 9.16
CA ALA A 120 6.13 -8.15 9.76
C ALA A 120 5.11 -8.68 8.74
N ALA A 121 4.53 -7.80 7.92
CA ALA A 121 3.54 -8.18 6.92
C ALA A 121 4.16 -9.02 5.78
N VAL A 122 5.34 -8.65 5.29
CA VAL A 122 6.11 -9.44 4.32
C VAL A 122 6.50 -10.80 4.91
N ALA A 123 6.91 -10.85 6.18
CA ALA A 123 7.25 -12.09 6.86
C ALA A 123 6.06 -13.07 6.94
N VAL A 124 4.85 -12.56 7.22
CA VAL A 124 3.62 -13.35 7.16
C VAL A 124 3.41 -13.94 5.76
N TRP A 125 3.57 -13.13 4.71
CA TRP A 125 3.42 -13.62 3.32
C TRP A 125 4.45 -14.70 2.96
N LEU A 126 5.71 -14.52 3.36
CA LEU A 126 6.79 -15.48 3.10
C LEU A 126 6.53 -16.84 3.75
N ASP A 127 5.94 -16.86 4.95
CA ASP A 127 5.60 -18.12 5.63
C ASP A 127 4.31 -18.72 5.05
N ALA A 128 3.28 -17.89 4.86
CA ALA A 128 1.99 -18.34 4.32
C ALA A 128 2.12 -18.97 2.93
N ARG A 129 2.94 -18.40 2.04
CA ARG A 129 3.14 -18.94 0.67
C ARG A 129 3.86 -20.30 0.64
N SER A 130 4.54 -20.67 1.73
CA SER A 130 5.21 -21.97 1.84
C SER A 130 4.25 -23.11 2.22
N VAL A 131 3.01 -22.78 2.56
CA VAL A 131 1.98 -23.76 2.94
C VAL A 131 1.22 -24.22 1.70
N GLU A 132 1.34 -25.50 1.36
CA GLU A 132 0.92 -26.03 0.05
C GLU A 132 -0.60 -26.13 -0.15
N ASP A 133 -1.37 -26.43 0.91
CA ASP A 133 -2.81 -26.68 0.81
C ASP A 133 -3.67 -25.70 1.62
N LYS A 134 -4.91 -25.46 1.16
CA LYS A 134 -5.84 -24.48 1.78
C LYS A 134 -6.25 -24.84 3.22
N ARG A 135 -6.33 -26.13 3.57
CA ARG A 135 -6.70 -26.55 4.94
C ARG A 135 -5.53 -26.33 5.88
N ALA A 136 -4.32 -26.69 5.46
CA ALA A 136 -3.08 -26.42 6.15
C ALA A 136 -2.89 -24.91 6.33
N LEU A 137 -3.14 -24.10 5.30
CA LEU A 137 -3.07 -22.65 5.39
C LEU A 137 -4.07 -22.08 6.39
N LYS A 138 -5.32 -22.57 6.38
CA LYS A 138 -6.31 -22.15 7.39
C LYS A 138 -5.89 -22.53 8.82
N SER A 139 -5.31 -23.72 8.99
CA SER A 139 -4.74 -24.15 10.28
C SER A 139 -3.56 -23.27 10.70
N TRP A 140 -2.66 -22.96 9.76
CA TRP A 140 -1.52 -22.07 9.96
C TRP A 140 -1.96 -20.67 10.36
N CYS A 141 -2.89 -20.05 9.62
CA CYS A 141 -3.48 -18.77 9.99
C CYS A 141 -4.10 -18.81 11.40
N ASN A 142 -4.72 -19.94 11.76
CA ASN A 142 -5.27 -20.10 13.11
C ASN A 142 -4.20 -20.11 14.19
N GLN A 143 -3.14 -20.87 14.00
CA GLN A 143 -2.01 -21.01 14.91
C GLN A 143 -1.24 -19.69 15.08
N HIS A 144 -1.08 -18.92 14.01
CA HIS A 144 -0.31 -17.67 14.01
C HIS A 144 -1.15 -16.40 14.25
N ALA A 145 -2.42 -16.56 14.60
CA ALA A 145 -3.37 -15.46 14.76
C ALA A 145 -3.45 -14.52 13.53
N VAL A 146 -3.26 -15.07 12.32
CA VAL A 146 -3.37 -14.35 11.04
C VAL A 146 -4.79 -14.49 10.48
N GLY A 147 -5.30 -13.45 9.83
CA GLY A 147 -6.58 -13.50 9.12
C GLY A 147 -6.48 -14.33 7.84
N PHE A 148 -7.29 -15.38 7.69
CA PHE A 148 -7.26 -16.24 6.48
C PHE A 148 -7.82 -15.56 5.21
N GLN A 149 -8.54 -14.45 5.37
CA GLN A 149 -9.10 -13.66 4.25
C GLN A 149 -8.29 -12.40 3.95
N ALA A 150 -7.28 -12.11 4.79
CA ALA A 150 -6.29 -11.07 4.52
C ALA A 150 -5.26 -11.66 3.56
#